data_AF-A0A1Y2CSI9-F1
#
_entry.id   AF-A0A1Y2CSI9-F1
#
_cell.length_a   1.000
_cell.length_b   1.000
_cell.length_c   1.000
_cell.angle_alpha   90.00
_cell.angle_beta   90.00
_cell.angle_gamma   90.00
#
_symmetry.space_group_name_H-M   'P 1'
#
loop_
_entity.id
_entity.type
_entity.pdbx_description
1 polymer ?
#
loop_
_entity_poly.entity_id
_entity_poly.type
_entity_poly.pdbx_seq_one_letter_code
_entity_poly.pdbx_strand_id
1 'polypeptide(L)'
;MDKYPEWNLDFWRSLLNPDRRVIFPASGTGPKCGNKPGPCTDSTYIPKQCQAANSNCTELWHIDSSYSPNVYQRIIDGLQLPLTINFLGGLDNTKAILNDAMAKKKAILFYFWTPGTYVAVNNFTKLLFPSNNPTEYGIFSKDNTKPLTTDPQSIILQKLMSPKFATDFPELPTLATRFQIDPDSMNTMLKQMGGKTPLTASQAACQWVQKNINVWSAWVPPVPKSNHALSGLVDTLLERRTHVLRVLKIRITGFQILLESVLPVLTTLIAQGDRPLM
;
A
#
# COMPACT_ATOMS: atom_id res chain seq x y z
N MET A 1 7.05 -9.04 21.38
CA MET A 1 7.15 -10.51 21.38
C MET A 1 8.11 -11.03 22.44
N ASP A 2 8.72 -10.14 23.23
CA ASP A 2 9.73 -10.44 24.25
C ASP A 2 9.29 -11.46 25.31
N LYS A 3 7.98 -11.68 25.46
CA LYS A 3 7.39 -12.67 26.37
C LYS A 3 7.42 -14.11 25.83
N TYR A 4 7.43 -14.31 24.51
CA TYR A 4 7.41 -15.64 23.86
C TYR A 4 8.28 -15.65 22.58
N PRO A 5 9.60 -15.46 22.70
CA PRO A 5 10.50 -15.36 21.54
C PRO A 5 10.56 -16.64 20.69
N GLU A 6 10.18 -17.79 21.26
CA GLU A 6 10.13 -19.08 20.59
C GLU A 6 8.85 -19.31 19.77
N TRP A 7 7.85 -18.44 19.92
CA TRP A 7 6.60 -18.56 19.16
C TRP A 7 6.77 -17.93 17.79
N ASN A 8 6.91 -18.78 16.77
CA ASN A 8 6.80 -18.35 15.38
C ASN A 8 5.32 -18.01 15.07
N LEU A 9 4.93 -16.77 15.38
CA LEU A 9 3.60 -16.22 15.14
C LEU A 9 3.42 -15.69 13.71
N ASP A 10 4.49 -15.69 12.92
CA ASP A 10 4.50 -15.18 11.56
C ASP A 10 3.90 -16.17 10.56
N PHE A 11 3.51 -17.37 11.00
CA PHE A 11 2.88 -18.39 10.15
C PHE A 11 1.41 -18.60 10.53
N TRP A 12 0.52 -18.68 9.53
CA TRP A 12 -0.92 -18.85 9.73
C TRP A 12 -1.29 -20.04 10.62
N ARG A 13 -0.52 -21.15 10.56
CA ARG A 13 -0.75 -22.35 11.39
C ARG A 13 -0.61 -22.08 12.89
N SER A 14 0.14 -21.04 13.28
CA SER A 14 0.22 -20.62 14.68
C SER A 14 -1.17 -20.26 15.24
N LEU A 15 -2.05 -19.74 14.39
CA LEU A 15 -3.43 -19.40 14.72
C LEU A 15 -4.32 -20.64 14.87
N LEU A 16 -3.88 -21.84 14.49
CA LEU A 16 -4.62 -23.07 14.81
C LEU A 16 -4.34 -23.58 16.24
N ASN A 17 -3.25 -23.11 16.87
CA ASN A 17 -2.93 -23.48 18.25
C ASN A 17 -3.66 -22.56 19.25
N PRO A 18 -4.52 -23.10 20.14
CA PRO A 18 -5.28 -22.29 21.11
C PRO A 18 -4.39 -21.55 22.12
N ASP A 19 -3.28 -22.14 22.55
CA ASP A 19 -2.36 -21.54 23.52
C ASP A 19 -1.66 -20.30 22.93
N ARG A 20 -1.44 -20.31 21.61
CA ARG A 20 -0.87 -19.16 20.90
C ARG A 20 -1.92 -18.09 20.62
N ARG A 21 -3.16 -18.49 20.34
CA ARG A 21 -4.25 -17.56 20.04
C ARG A 21 -4.67 -16.70 21.22
N VAL A 22 -4.59 -17.21 22.45
CA VAL A 22 -5.08 -16.54 23.66
C VAL A 22 -4.43 -15.17 23.91
N ILE A 23 -3.27 -14.90 23.31
CA ILE A 23 -2.58 -13.60 23.46
C ILE A 23 -3.24 -12.49 22.65
N PHE A 24 -3.99 -12.85 21.60
CA PHE A 24 -4.69 -11.92 20.74
C PHE A 24 -6.11 -11.66 21.28
N PRO A 25 -6.76 -10.54 20.91
CA PRO A 25 -8.11 -10.23 21.35
C PRO A 25 -9.10 -11.34 20.96
N ALA A 26 -9.91 -11.79 21.93
CA ALA A 26 -10.97 -12.75 21.69
C ALA A 26 -12.08 -12.12 20.82
N SER A 27 -12.78 -12.96 20.05
CA SER A 27 -13.92 -12.53 19.24
C SER A 27 -14.97 -11.78 20.07
N GLY A 28 -15.40 -10.62 19.58
CA GLY A 28 -16.34 -9.70 20.22
C GLY A 28 -15.72 -8.74 21.23
N THR A 29 -14.42 -8.83 21.55
CA THR A 29 -13.78 -8.01 22.60
C THR A 29 -13.01 -6.79 22.07
N GLY A 30 -12.71 -6.75 20.77
CA GLY A 30 -11.95 -5.65 20.21
C GLY A 30 -12.77 -4.39 19.97
N PRO A 31 -12.10 -3.31 19.55
CA PRO A 31 -12.73 -2.04 19.25
C PRO A 31 -13.77 -2.24 18.16
N LYS A 32 -15.02 -1.90 18.49
CA LYS A 32 -16.07 -1.70 17.49
C LYS A 32 -16.00 -0.25 17.02
N CYS A 33 -16.35 0.03 15.77
CA CYS A 33 -16.70 1.40 15.42
C CYS A 33 -17.78 1.85 16.41
N GLY A 34 -17.52 2.85 17.25
CA GLY A 34 -18.53 3.35 18.19
C GLY A 34 -19.76 3.92 17.46
N ASN A 35 -20.69 4.53 18.20
CA ASN A 35 -21.90 5.18 17.67
C ASN A 35 -21.64 6.48 16.85
N LYS A 36 -20.48 6.61 16.18
CA LYS A 36 -20.19 7.77 15.35
C LYS A 36 -20.86 7.62 13.98
N PRO A 37 -21.47 8.70 13.43
CA PRO A 37 -22.05 8.67 12.09
C PRO A 37 -20.94 8.45 11.04
N GLY A 38 -21.06 7.35 10.32
CA GLY A 38 -20.17 6.81 9.29
C GLY A 38 -20.68 5.42 8.88
N PRO A 39 -20.19 4.78 7.79
CA PRO A 39 -20.68 3.48 7.34
C PRO A 39 -20.18 2.33 8.25
N CYS A 40 -20.53 2.35 9.53
CA CYS A 40 -20.25 1.26 10.44
C CYS A 40 -21.32 1.16 11.53
N THR A 41 -22.24 0.20 11.33
CA THR A 41 -23.00 -0.45 12.40
C THR A 41 -22.93 -1.97 12.18
N ASP A 42 -22.36 -2.67 13.17
CA ASP A 42 -22.21 -4.14 13.35
C ASP A 42 -21.35 -4.97 12.37
N SER A 43 -20.52 -4.35 11.53
CA SER A 43 -19.75 -5.02 10.46
C SER A 43 -18.59 -5.92 10.97
N THR A 44 -18.95 -7.09 11.51
CA THR A 44 -18.03 -8.19 11.84
C THR A 44 -18.34 -9.38 10.94
N TYR A 45 -17.33 -9.98 10.32
CA TYR A 45 -17.47 -11.25 9.65
C TYR A 45 -17.18 -12.39 10.62
N ILE A 46 -18.13 -13.32 10.76
CA ILE A 46 -18.07 -14.49 11.65
C ILE A 46 -18.17 -15.75 10.79
N PRO A 47 -17.08 -16.52 10.62
CA PRO A 47 -17.13 -17.77 9.85
C PRO A 47 -17.86 -18.86 10.65
N LYS A 48 -18.25 -19.95 9.98
CA LYS A 48 -19.08 -21.02 10.58
C LYS A 48 -18.49 -21.58 11.88
N GLN A 49 -17.18 -21.79 11.92
CA GLN A 49 -16.44 -22.31 13.07
C GLN A 49 -16.45 -21.38 14.30
N CYS A 50 -16.82 -20.10 14.14
CA CYS A 50 -16.87 -19.11 15.21
C CYS A 50 -18.30 -18.75 15.65
N GLN A 51 -19.32 -19.45 15.14
CA GLN A 51 -20.73 -19.17 15.48
C GLN A 51 -21.18 -19.84 16.79
N ALA A 52 -20.46 -20.85 17.27
CA ALA A 52 -20.77 -21.50 18.53
C ALA A 52 -20.50 -20.57 19.73
N ALA A 53 -21.35 -20.61 20.75
CA ALA A 53 -21.28 -19.74 21.93
C ALA A 53 -19.95 -19.84 22.71
N ASN A 54 -19.26 -20.98 22.64
CA ASN A 54 -17.97 -21.23 23.28
C ASN A 54 -16.83 -21.35 22.26
N SER A 55 -16.94 -20.68 21.10
CA SER A 55 -15.89 -20.70 20.09
C SER A 55 -14.68 -19.88 20.57
N ASN A 56 -13.51 -20.52 20.69
CA ASN A 56 -12.24 -19.89 21.03
C ASN A 56 -11.61 -19.19 19.81
N CYS A 57 -12.39 -18.30 19.19
CA CYS A 57 -11.96 -17.51 18.04
C CYS A 57 -11.34 -16.18 18.45
N THR A 58 -10.40 -15.73 17.63
CA THR A 58 -9.65 -14.48 17.80
C THR A 58 -10.08 -13.48 16.73
N GLU A 59 -9.95 -12.18 16.99
CA GLU A 59 -10.26 -11.17 16.00
C GLU A 59 -9.07 -10.78 15.14
N LEU A 60 -9.32 -10.63 13.84
CA LEU A 60 -8.50 -9.85 12.91
C LEU A 60 -9.16 -8.48 12.72
N TRP A 61 -8.40 -7.41 12.92
CA TRP A 61 -8.89 -6.05 12.71
C TRP A 61 -8.63 -5.60 11.27
N HIS A 62 -9.69 -5.17 10.59
CA HIS A 62 -9.65 -4.79 9.18
C HIS A 62 -10.15 -3.36 8.99
N ILE A 63 -9.65 -2.68 7.96
CA ILE A 63 -9.94 -1.26 7.75
C ILE A 63 -11.44 -1.05 7.49
N ASP A 64 -11.94 -1.64 6.42
CA ASP A 64 -13.36 -1.83 6.13
C ASP A 64 -13.50 -2.91 5.06
N SER A 65 -14.73 -3.32 4.74
CA SER A 65 -15.01 -4.42 3.81
C SER A 65 -14.73 -4.09 2.34
N SER A 66 -14.50 -2.82 1.99
CA SER A 66 -14.18 -2.39 0.62
C SER A 66 -12.71 -2.61 0.25
N TYR A 67 -11.82 -2.67 1.24
CA TYR A 67 -10.43 -3.05 1.02
C TYR A 67 -10.33 -4.58 0.88
N SER A 68 -9.71 -5.06 -0.21
CA SER A 68 -9.54 -6.51 -0.48
C SER A 68 -10.84 -7.32 -0.30
N PRO A 69 -11.92 -6.98 -1.02
CA PRO A 69 -13.26 -7.52 -0.76
C PRO A 69 -13.26 -9.04 -0.86
N ASN A 70 -13.81 -9.70 0.17
CA ASN A 70 -13.93 -11.15 0.34
C ASN A 70 -12.62 -11.97 0.41
N VAL A 71 -11.45 -11.37 0.18
CA VAL A 71 -10.19 -12.11 0.14
C VAL A 71 -9.90 -12.81 1.47
N TYR A 72 -9.90 -12.06 2.57
CA TYR A 72 -9.56 -12.62 3.89
C TYR A 72 -10.67 -13.48 4.48
N GLN A 73 -11.93 -13.19 4.17
CA GLN A 73 -13.06 -14.06 4.51
C GLN A 73 -12.88 -15.44 3.88
N ARG A 74 -12.50 -15.49 2.60
CA ARG A 74 -12.28 -16.76 1.89
C ARG A 74 -11.02 -17.49 2.32
N ILE A 75 -9.97 -16.78 2.73
CA ILE A 75 -8.80 -17.39 3.35
C ILE A 75 -9.17 -18.03 4.69
N ILE A 76 -9.92 -17.31 5.53
CA ILE A 76 -10.39 -17.83 6.82
C ILE A 76 -11.26 -19.07 6.64
N ASP A 77 -12.20 -19.04 5.69
CA ASP A 77 -13.05 -20.19 5.38
C ASP A 77 -12.25 -21.37 4.83
N GLY A 78 -11.38 -21.13 3.84
CA GLY A 78 -10.63 -22.18 3.16
C GLY A 78 -9.60 -22.87 4.05
N LEU A 79 -8.95 -22.11 4.93
CA LEU A 79 -7.99 -22.64 5.91
C LEU A 79 -8.63 -23.03 7.24
N GLN A 80 -9.95 -22.87 7.39
CA GLN A 80 -10.70 -23.11 8.63
C GLN A 80 -10.09 -22.40 9.84
N LEU A 81 -9.65 -21.15 9.65
CA LEU A 81 -9.02 -20.37 10.71
C LEU A 81 -10.06 -19.99 11.77
N PRO A 82 -9.76 -20.14 13.07
CA PRO A 82 -10.63 -19.68 14.15
C PRO A 82 -10.49 -18.16 14.35
N LEU A 83 -10.83 -17.41 13.29
CA LEU A 83 -10.73 -15.96 13.23
C LEU A 83 -12.07 -15.33 12.84
N THR A 84 -12.43 -14.24 13.51
CA THR A 84 -13.43 -13.29 13.02
C THR A 84 -12.74 -12.07 12.41
N ILE A 85 -13.44 -11.28 11.60
CA ILE A 85 -12.92 -10.01 11.07
C ILE A 85 -13.77 -8.86 11.57
N ASN A 86 -13.18 -7.92 12.29
CA ASN A 86 -13.84 -6.68 12.70
C ASN A 86 -13.48 -5.56 11.72
N PHE A 87 -14.47 -5.00 11.02
CA PHE A 87 -14.28 -3.84 10.15
C PHE A 87 -14.35 -2.56 10.98
N LEU A 88 -13.29 -1.77 10.95
CA LEU A 88 -13.07 -0.62 11.82
C LEU A 88 -13.55 0.72 11.21
N GLY A 89 -14.24 0.70 10.08
CA GLY A 89 -14.92 1.89 9.54
C GLY A 89 -13.97 2.93 8.95
N GLY A 90 -12.87 2.50 8.34
CA GLY A 90 -12.00 3.34 7.52
C GLY A 90 -10.59 3.53 8.08
N LEU A 91 -9.72 4.10 7.23
CA LEU A 91 -8.27 4.08 7.43
C LEU A 91 -7.81 4.86 8.67
N ASP A 92 -8.36 6.06 8.90
CA ASP A 92 -7.91 6.93 9.99
C ASP A 92 -8.33 6.38 11.36
N ASN A 93 -9.55 5.87 11.46
CA ASN A 93 -10.02 5.20 12.67
C ASN A 93 -9.21 3.94 12.97
N THR A 94 -8.91 3.15 11.93
CA THR A 94 -8.05 1.97 12.04
C THR A 94 -6.67 2.32 12.58
N LYS A 95 -6.01 3.34 12.02
CA LYS A 95 -4.69 3.78 12.50
C LYS A 95 -4.74 4.25 13.96
N ALA A 96 -5.77 5.00 14.35
CA ALA A 96 -5.93 5.46 15.73
C ALA A 96 -6.06 4.27 16.71
N ILE A 97 -6.88 3.27 16.36
CA ILE A 97 -7.08 2.05 17.15
C ILE A 97 -5.79 1.23 17.25
N LEU A 98 -5.09 1.04 16.13
CA LEU A 98 -3.84 0.28 16.12
C LEU A 98 -2.75 0.99 16.93
N ASN A 99 -2.65 2.33 16.85
CA ASN A 99 -1.73 3.13 17.66
C ASN A 99 -2.01 2.99 19.16
N ASP A 100 -3.28 3.05 19.58
CA ASP A 100 -3.67 2.83 20.98
C ASP A 100 -3.30 1.43 21.47
N ALA A 101 -3.56 0.40 20.65
CA ALA A 101 -3.21 -0.98 20.99
C ALA A 101 -1.69 -1.19 21.11
N MET A 102 -0.91 -0.60 20.19
CA MET A 102 0.55 -0.62 20.25
C MET A 102 1.10 0.11 21.48
N ALA A 103 0.56 1.29 21.81
CA ALA A 103 0.93 2.03 23.01
C ALA A 103 0.68 1.21 24.29
N LYS A 104 -0.40 0.42 24.29
CA LYS A 104 -0.75 -0.52 25.37
C LYS A 104 -0.02 -1.87 25.28
N LYS A 105 0.92 -2.03 24.33
CA LYS A 105 1.69 -3.28 24.09
C LYS A 105 0.80 -4.51 23.92
N LYS A 106 -0.39 -4.35 23.33
CA LYS A 106 -1.30 -5.46 23.03
C LYS A 106 -0.80 -6.22 21.80
N ALA A 107 -0.87 -7.55 21.85
CA ALA A 107 -0.75 -8.35 20.63
C ALA A 107 -1.99 -8.08 19.77
N ILE A 108 -1.78 -7.79 18.49
CA ILE A 108 -2.84 -7.45 17.54
C ILE A 108 -2.63 -8.21 16.24
N LEU A 109 -3.72 -8.66 15.65
CA LEU A 109 -3.75 -9.22 14.31
C LEU A 109 -4.59 -8.27 13.45
N PHE A 110 -4.04 -7.75 12.36
CA PHE A 110 -4.72 -6.75 11.56
C PHE A 110 -4.36 -6.83 10.08
N TYR A 111 -5.23 -6.26 9.25
CA TYR A 111 -5.01 -6.07 7.83
C TYR A 111 -4.34 -4.73 7.54
N PHE A 112 -3.32 -4.77 6.68
CA PHE A 112 -2.72 -3.60 6.05
C PHE A 112 -2.05 -4.00 4.73
N TRP A 113 -1.64 -3.03 3.93
CA TRP A 113 -0.91 -3.27 2.68
C TRP A 113 0.57 -2.84 2.77
N THR A 114 1.40 -3.49 1.97
CA THR A 114 2.79 -3.10 1.72
C THR A 114 2.97 -2.90 0.22
N PRO A 115 3.65 -1.82 -0.21
CA PRO A 115 4.29 -0.79 0.60
C PRO A 115 3.31 0.28 1.11
N GLY A 116 3.52 0.81 2.31
CA GLY A 116 2.67 1.85 2.88
C GLY A 116 3.35 2.59 4.05
N THR A 117 3.04 3.87 4.25
CA THR A 117 3.70 4.70 5.28
C THR A 117 3.55 4.10 6.68
N TYR A 118 2.36 3.60 7.01
CA TYR A 118 2.07 3.07 8.34
C TYR A 118 2.87 1.81 8.68
N VAL A 119 3.02 0.88 7.72
CA VAL A 119 3.85 -0.33 7.91
C VAL A 119 5.34 -0.05 7.78
N ALA A 120 5.73 1.02 7.07
CA ALA A 120 7.14 1.40 6.90
C ALA A 120 7.76 2.02 8.16
N VAL A 121 6.97 2.66 9.02
CA VAL A 121 7.46 3.35 10.23
C VAL A 121 7.33 2.52 11.50
N ASN A 122 6.52 1.47 11.47
CA ASN A 122 6.29 0.58 12.59
C ASN A 122 6.94 -0.78 12.34
N ASN A 123 7.33 -1.46 13.41
CA ASN A 123 7.91 -2.80 13.31
C ASN A 123 6.79 -3.85 13.35
N PHE A 124 6.26 -4.19 12.18
CA PHE A 124 5.25 -5.25 12.03
C PHE A 124 5.83 -6.41 11.22
N THR A 125 5.36 -7.62 11.54
CA THR A 125 5.65 -8.80 10.74
C THR A 125 4.41 -9.21 9.95
N LYS A 126 4.61 -9.57 8.68
CA LYS A 126 3.54 -10.11 7.84
C LYS A 126 3.21 -11.54 8.30
N LEU A 127 1.92 -11.82 8.47
CA LEU A 127 1.43 -13.19 8.60
C LEU A 127 1.56 -13.93 7.24
N LEU A 128 2.30 -15.03 7.24
CA LEU A 128 2.59 -15.85 6.08
C LEU A 128 1.52 -16.93 5.92
N PHE A 129 0.85 -16.89 4.77
CA PHE A 129 -0.02 -17.96 4.26
C PHE A 129 0.78 -18.89 3.33
N PRO A 130 0.24 -20.05 2.93
CA PRO A 130 0.87 -20.88 1.90
C PRO A 130 1.11 -20.07 0.62
N SER A 131 2.15 -20.39 -0.15
CA SER A 131 2.50 -19.67 -1.37
C SER A 131 1.31 -19.52 -2.31
N ASN A 132 1.16 -18.32 -2.89
CA ASN A 132 0.06 -17.99 -3.80
C ASN A 132 -0.16 -19.06 -4.89
N ASN A 133 -1.43 -19.41 -5.12
CA ASN A 133 -1.86 -20.25 -6.23
C ASN A 133 -2.65 -19.40 -7.26
N PRO A 134 -2.05 -19.07 -8.42
CA PRO A 134 -2.73 -18.24 -9.43
C PRO A 134 -4.00 -18.87 -10.00
N THR A 135 -4.08 -20.20 -10.07
CA THR A 135 -5.28 -20.92 -10.56
C THR A 135 -6.44 -20.76 -9.57
N GLU A 136 -6.17 -20.96 -8.28
CA GLU A 136 -7.14 -20.75 -7.20
C GLU A 136 -7.63 -19.29 -7.19
N TYR A 137 -6.70 -18.35 -7.26
CA TYR A 137 -7.02 -16.92 -7.30
C TYR A 137 -7.80 -16.52 -8.55
N GLY A 138 -7.52 -17.14 -9.71
CA GLY A 138 -8.25 -16.93 -10.96
C GLY A 138 -9.70 -17.44 -10.89
N ILE A 139 -9.96 -18.51 -10.13
CA ILE A 139 -11.31 -19.00 -9.84
C ILE A 139 -12.04 -18.01 -8.92
N PHE A 140 -11.40 -17.60 -7.82
CA PHE A 140 -11.95 -16.60 -6.89
C PHE A 140 -12.25 -15.26 -7.57
N SER A 141 -11.39 -14.82 -8.49
CA SER A 141 -11.58 -13.54 -9.21
C SER A 141 -12.83 -13.54 -10.10
N LYS A 142 -13.30 -14.72 -10.54
CA LYS A 142 -14.56 -14.88 -11.30
C LYS A 142 -15.76 -15.06 -10.39
N ASP A 143 -15.57 -15.70 -9.24
CA ASP A 143 -16.59 -15.94 -8.22
C ASP A 143 -15.98 -15.79 -6.82
N ASN A 144 -16.23 -14.63 -6.20
CA ASN A 144 -15.66 -14.25 -4.91
C ASN A 144 -16.25 -15.02 -3.71
N THR A 145 -17.16 -15.97 -3.96
CA THR A 145 -17.67 -16.89 -2.94
C THR A 145 -16.77 -18.10 -2.72
N LYS A 146 -15.87 -18.40 -3.68
CA LYS A 146 -14.97 -19.55 -3.64
C LYS A 146 -13.89 -19.40 -2.56
N PRO A 147 -13.53 -20.48 -1.84
CA PRO A 147 -12.52 -20.41 -0.79
C PRO A 147 -11.14 -20.09 -1.37
N LEU A 148 -10.28 -19.56 -0.50
CA LEU A 148 -8.86 -19.37 -0.77
C LEU A 148 -8.06 -20.11 0.31
N THR A 149 -6.94 -20.70 -0.06
CA THR A 149 -6.06 -21.43 0.86
C THR A 149 -4.62 -20.94 0.79
N THR A 150 -4.35 -19.97 -0.07
CA THR A 150 -3.02 -19.43 -0.34
C THR A 150 -2.97 -17.91 -0.13
N ASP A 151 -1.76 -17.37 -0.01
CA ASP A 151 -1.51 -15.93 0.12
C ASP A 151 -2.15 -15.17 -1.05
N PRO A 152 -2.79 -14.01 -0.83
CA PRO A 152 -3.37 -13.22 -1.91
C PRO A 152 -2.33 -12.88 -2.98
N GLN A 153 -2.78 -12.77 -4.23
CA GLN A 153 -1.88 -12.39 -5.31
C GLN A 153 -1.33 -10.98 -5.06
N SER A 154 -0.01 -10.84 -5.12
CA SER A 154 0.63 -9.52 -5.06
C SER A 154 0.21 -8.68 -6.27
N ILE A 155 -0.21 -7.45 -6.02
CA ILE A 155 -0.60 -6.52 -7.08
C ILE A 155 0.68 -5.87 -7.61
N ILE A 156 0.93 -6.03 -8.91
CA ILE A 156 2.02 -5.32 -9.58
C ILE A 156 1.60 -3.86 -9.76
N LEU A 157 2.44 -2.94 -9.30
CA LEU A 157 2.23 -1.50 -9.50
C LEU A 157 2.58 -1.16 -10.95
N GLN A 158 1.56 -0.82 -11.73
CA GLN A 158 1.68 -0.57 -13.16
C GLN A 158 1.66 0.93 -13.46
N LYS A 159 2.42 1.31 -14.49
CA LYS A 159 2.38 2.65 -15.09
C LYS A 159 1.51 2.56 -16.33
N LEU A 160 0.50 3.43 -16.42
CA LEU A 160 -0.40 3.51 -17.55
C LEU A 160 -0.25 4.87 -18.23
N MET A 161 -0.25 4.87 -19.56
CA MET A 161 -0.28 6.09 -20.37
C MET A 161 -1.36 5.95 -21.43
N SER A 162 -2.01 7.05 -21.81
CA SER A 162 -2.99 7.01 -22.90
C SER A 162 -2.26 6.91 -24.25
N PRO A 163 -2.88 6.27 -25.26
CA PRO A 163 -2.30 6.24 -26.61
C PRO A 163 -1.99 7.64 -27.16
N LYS A 164 -2.90 8.60 -26.93
CA LYS A 164 -2.69 10.00 -27.33
C LYS A 164 -1.45 10.62 -26.70
N PHE A 165 -1.21 10.37 -25.40
CA PHE A 165 -0.02 10.88 -24.72
C PHE A 165 1.28 10.32 -25.32
N ALA A 166 1.30 9.04 -25.67
CA ALA A 166 2.45 8.42 -26.33
C ALA A 166 2.69 9.00 -27.74
N THR A 167 1.63 9.36 -28.47
CA THR A 167 1.74 10.02 -29.78
C THR A 167 2.22 11.46 -29.68
N ASP A 168 1.67 12.24 -28.73
CA ASP A 168 2.00 13.65 -28.56
C ASP A 168 3.43 13.85 -27.99
N PHE A 169 3.95 12.88 -27.24
CA PHE A 169 5.26 12.93 -26.57
C PHE A 169 6.06 11.62 -26.77
N PRO A 170 6.57 11.35 -27.98
CA PRO A 170 7.19 10.06 -28.34
C PRO A 170 8.45 9.70 -27.53
N GLU A 171 9.09 10.66 -26.89
CA GLU A 171 10.23 10.47 -25.98
C GLU A 171 9.84 9.94 -24.60
N LEU A 172 8.64 10.26 -24.11
CA LEU A 172 8.20 9.94 -22.74
C LEU A 172 7.87 8.46 -22.50
N PRO A 173 7.41 7.65 -23.48
CA PRO A 173 7.32 6.20 -23.32
C PRO A 173 8.64 5.55 -22.88
N THR A 174 9.78 6.06 -23.37
CA THR A 174 11.10 5.55 -22.96
C THR A 174 11.40 5.88 -21.50
N LEU A 175 11.10 7.10 -21.05
CA LEU A 175 11.25 7.47 -19.65
C LEU A 175 10.32 6.62 -18.76
N ALA A 176 9.06 6.48 -19.15
CA ALA A 176 8.06 5.73 -18.40
C ALA A 176 8.42 4.25 -18.29
N THR A 177 9.03 3.64 -19.31
CA THR A 177 9.48 2.23 -19.26
C THR A 177 10.74 2.05 -18.42
N ARG A 178 11.69 3.00 -18.48
CA ARG A 178 12.93 2.96 -17.69
C ARG A 178 12.76 3.34 -16.22
N PHE A 179 11.78 4.19 -15.89
CA PHE A 179 11.49 4.59 -14.52
C PHE A 179 11.21 3.37 -13.64
N GLN A 180 12.07 3.08 -12.68
CA GLN A 180 11.89 1.98 -11.74
C GLN A 180 12.38 2.42 -10.36
N ILE A 181 11.49 2.41 -9.38
CA ILE A 181 11.87 2.64 -7.99
C ILE A 181 11.94 1.27 -7.33
N ASP A 182 13.13 0.93 -6.82
CA ASP A 182 13.32 -0.31 -6.08
C ASP A 182 12.56 -0.28 -4.74
N PRO A 183 12.24 -1.45 -4.15
CA PRO A 183 11.50 -1.52 -2.90
C PRO A 183 12.16 -0.77 -1.73
N ASP A 184 13.48 -0.73 -1.63
CA ASP A 184 14.20 -0.10 -0.51
C ASP A 184 14.12 1.42 -0.61
N SER A 185 14.30 1.98 -1.81
CA SER A 185 14.05 3.38 -2.12
C SER A 185 12.61 3.78 -1.77
N MET A 186 11.65 2.94 -2.16
CA MET A 186 10.22 3.18 -1.89
C MET A 186 9.92 3.17 -0.39
N ASN A 187 10.41 2.16 0.33
CA ASN A 187 10.24 2.05 1.78
C ASN A 187 10.93 3.20 2.51
N THR A 188 12.10 3.63 2.05
CA THR A 188 12.82 4.78 2.61
C THR A 188 12.00 6.07 2.49
N MET A 189 11.48 6.38 1.29
CA MET A 189 10.62 7.56 1.10
C MET A 189 9.33 7.48 1.93
N LEU A 190 8.67 6.32 1.96
CA LEU A 190 7.46 6.11 2.77
C LEU A 190 7.71 6.25 4.27
N LYS A 191 8.86 5.79 4.75
CA LYS A 191 9.28 5.95 6.16
C LYS A 191 9.50 7.42 6.52
N GLN A 192 10.09 8.21 5.62
CA GLN A 192 10.23 9.66 5.80
C GLN A 192 8.87 10.37 5.85
N MET A 193 7.89 9.91 5.05
CA MET A 193 6.54 10.48 5.03
C MET A 193 5.69 10.10 6.24
N GLY A 194 5.93 8.95 6.87
CA GLY A 194 5.17 8.50 8.04
C GLY A 194 5.82 8.80 9.40
N GLY A 195 7.05 9.34 9.41
CA GLY A 195 7.87 9.47 10.61
C GLY A 195 7.39 10.56 11.59
N LYS A 196 8.15 10.75 12.69
CA LYS A 196 7.86 11.78 13.71
C LYS A 196 7.81 13.21 13.14
N THR A 197 8.65 13.48 12.15
CA THR A 197 8.67 14.73 11.38
C THR A 197 8.36 14.36 9.93
N PRO A 198 7.07 14.19 9.59
CA PRO A 198 6.69 13.63 8.30
C PRO A 198 7.02 14.60 7.17
N LEU A 199 7.74 14.12 6.17
CA LEU A 199 7.91 14.85 4.92
C LEU A 199 6.63 14.77 4.09
N THR A 200 6.34 15.82 3.35
CA THR A 200 5.40 15.71 2.23
C THR A 200 5.97 14.78 1.17
N ALA A 201 5.12 14.19 0.33
CA ALA A 201 5.57 13.34 -0.76
C ALA A 201 6.53 14.06 -1.72
N SER A 202 6.31 15.36 -1.99
CA SER A 202 7.21 16.19 -2.80
C SER A 202 8.58 16.35 -2.18
N GLN A 203 8.66 16.55 -0.86
CA GLN A 203 9.94 16.66 -0.16
C GLN A 203 10.69 15.32 -0.14
N ALA A 204 10.02 14.20 0.15
CA ALA A 204 10.63 12.87 0.13
C ALA A 204 11.14 12.51 -1.27
N ALA A 205 10.33 12.79 -2.30
CA ALA A 205 10.71 12.61 -3.70
C ALA A 205 11.92 13.46 -4.08
N CYS A 206 11.93 14.75 -3.71
CA CYS A 206 13.05 15.67 -3.96
C CYS A 206 14.35 15.15 -3.37
N GLN A 207 14.33 14.75 -2.10
CA GLN A 207 15.50 14.18 -1.44
C GLN A 207 15.97 12.89 -2.12
N TRP A 208 15.04 12.02 -2.55
CA TRP A 208 15.40 10.80 -3.25
C TRP A 208 16.05 11.08 -4.61
N VAL A 209 15.47 11.97 -5.42
CA VAL A 209 16.03 12.32 -6.74
C VAL A 209 17.42 12.93 -6.59
N GLN A 210 17.64 13.85 -5.65
CA GLN A 210 18.95 14.45 -5.42
C GLN A 210 20.02 13.42 -5.02
N LYS A 211 19.65 12.41 -4.22
CA LYS A 211 20.58 11.40 -3.71
C LYS A 211 20.84 10.25 -4.67
N ASN A 212 19.96 10.02 -5.65
CA ASN A 212 19.99 8.83 -6.51
C ASN A 212 20.21 9.18 -7.99
N ILE A 213 21.01 10.22 -8.28
CA ILE A 213 21.31 10.65 -9.66
C ILE A 213 21.92 9.53 -10.52
N ASN A 214 22.74 8.68 -9.91
CA ASN A 214 23.30 7.47 -10.53
C ASN A 214 22.24 6.44 -10.93
N VAL A 215 21.06 6.47 -10.31
CA VAL A 215 19.94 5.57 -10.63
C VAL A 215 19.10 6.15 -11.77
N TRP A 216 18.63 7.40 -11.62
CA TRP A 216 17.61 7.93 -12.53
C TRP A 216 18.16 8.64 -13.78
N SER A 217 19.43 9.09 -13.78
CA SER A 217 19.99 9.82 -14.93
C SER A 217 19.93 9.00 -16.23
N ALA A 218 20.13 7.67 -16.14
CA ALA A 218 20.02 6.77 -17.29
C ALA A 218 18.58 6.59 -17.82
N TRP A 219 17.57 6.99 -17.04
CA TRP A 219 16.16 6.91 -17.45
C TRP A 219 15.78 8.03 -18.41
N VAL A 220 16.46 9.18 -18.31
CA VAL A 220 16.18 10.35 -19.12
C VAL A 220 16.70 10.10 -20.55
N PRO A 221 15.84 10.11 -21.57
CA PRO A 221 16.30 9.98 -22.94
C PRO A 221 17.14 11.21 -23.33
N PRO A 222 18.03 11.10 -24.34
CA PRO A 222 18.66 12.26 -24.94
C PRO A 222 17.61 13.30 -25.34
N VAL A 223 17.95 14.58 -25.25
CA VAL A 223 17.05 15.68 -25.65
C VAL A 223 16.52 15.41 -27.06
N PRO A 224 15.19 15.44 -27.28
CA PRO A 224 14.62 15.18 -28.60
C PRO A 224 15.18 16.14 -29.64
N LYS A 225 15.50 15.62 -30.83
CA LYS A 225 15.87 16.43 -32.01
C LYS A 225 14.65 17.04 -32.71
N SER A 226 13.46 16.97 -32.12
CA SER A 226 12.24 17.47 -32.76
C SER A 226 12.31 19.00 -32.89
N ASN A 227 12.14 19.48 -34.12
CA ASN A 227 12.16 20.90 -34.51
C ASN A 227 11.03 21.76 -33.91
N HIS A 228 10.42 21.35 -32.80
CA HIS A 228 9.56 22.23 -32.03
C HIS A 228 10.46 23.18 -31.24
N ALA A 229 10.74 24.32 -31.87
CA ALA A 229 11.53 25.43 -31.35
C ALA A 229 11.43 25.56 -29.82
N LEU A 230 12.52 25.16 -29.15
CA LEU A 230 12.75 25.33 -27.72
C LEU A 230 12.82 26.83 -27.30
N SER A 231 12.67 27.78 -28.23
CA SER A 231 12.66 29.22 -27.93
C SER A 231 11.34 29.74 -27.35
N GLY A 232 10.25 28.96 -27.38
CA GLY A 232 8.98 29.32 -26.74
C GLY A 232 8.59 28.45 -25.54
N LEU A 233 9.25 27.30 -25.37
CA LEU A 233 8.85 26.24 -24.43
C LEU A 233 9.24 26.52 -22.98
N VAL A 234 10.28 27.31 -22.69
CA VAL A 234 10.63 27.65 -21.30
C VAL A 234 9.53 28.51 -20.66
N ASP A 235 8.96 29.46 -21.43
CA ASP A 235 7.87 30.31 -20.95
C ASP A 235 6.50 29.59 -20.98
N THR A 236 6.21 28.78 -22.02
CA THR A 236 4.95 28.00 -22.04
C THR A 236 4.95 26.75 -21.14
N LEU A 237 6.09 26.17 -20.76
CA LEU A 237 6.14 25.09 -19.77
C LEU A 237 5.93 25.63 -18.35
N LEU A 238 6.28 26.89 -18.07
CA LEU A 238 5.95 27.54 -16.79
C LEU A 238 4.45 27.84 -16.68
N GLU A 239 3.77 28.18 -17.77
CA GLU A 239 2.32 28.45 -17.80
C GLU A 239 1.45 27.19 -17.95
N ARG A 240 1.95 26.12 -18.60
CA ARG A 240 1.27 24.81 -18.70
C ARG A 240 1.56 23.84 -17.55
N ARG A 241 2.29 24.28 -16.50
CA ARG A 241 2.57 23.51 -15.26
C ARG A 241 1.30 23.00 -14.56
N THR A 242 0.15 23.62 -14.78
CA THR A 242 -1.15 23.22 -14.20
C THR A 242 -1.90 22.14 -14.99
N HIS A 243 -1.54 21.88 -16.26
CA HIS A 243 -2.30 20.98 -17.14
C HIS A 243 -1.59 19.67 -17.49
N VAL A 244 -0.27 19.66 -17.69
CA VAL A 244 0.46 18.43 -18.08
C VAL A 244 0.56 17.42 -16.92
N LEU A 245 0.64 17.90 -15.68
CA LEU A 245 0.64 17.06 -14.48
C LEU A 245 -0.72 16.41 -14.16
N ARG A 246 -1.81 16.82 -14.82
CA ARG A 246 -3.15 16.24 -14.58
C ARG A 246 -3.37 14.87 -15.25
N VAL A 247 -2.47 14.42 -16.13
CA VAL A 247 -2.74 13.27 -17.02
C VAL A 247 -2.11 11.96 -16.53
N LEU A 248 -1.16 12.00 -15.60
CA LEU A 248 -0.62 10.77 -14.99
C LEU A 248 -1.42 10.35 -13.75
N LYS A 249 -2.66 9.89 -13.97
CA LYS A 249 -3.56 9.48 -12.88
C LYS A 249 -3.35 8.00 -12.55
N ILE A 250 -2.57 7.69 -11.51
CA ILE A 250 -2.34 6.31 -11.02
C ILE A 250 -3.27 6.03 -9.86
N ARG A 251 -4.44 5.46 -10.15
CA ARG A 251 -5.53 5.23 -9.18
C ARG A 251 -5.22 4.08 -8.23
N ILE A 252 -4.42 4.34 -7.18
CA ILE A 252 -4.35 3.52 -5.96
C ILE A 252 -4.23 4.48 -4.76
N THR A 253 -5.26 4.52 -3.92
CA THR A 253 -5.34 5.39 -2.74
C THR A 253 -4.17 5.09 -1.80
N GLY A 254 -3.23 6.04 -1.69
CA GLY A 254 -1.98 5.90 -0.92
C GLY A 254 -0.71 5.92 -1.78
N PHE A 255 -0.75 5.37 -3.00
CA PHE A 255 0.40 5.32 -3.92
C PHE A 255 0.41 6.47 -4.92
N GLN A 256 -0.77 7.03 -5.23
CA GLN A 256 -0.95 8.18 -6.12
C GLN A 256 -0.01 9.36 -5.77
N ILE A 257 0.24 9.59 -4.49
CA ILE A 257 0.95 10.78 -4.02
C ILE A 257 2.46 10.73 -4.36
N LEU A 258 3.10 9.55 -4.36
CA LEU A 258 4.55 9.42 -4.60
C LEU A 258 4.91 9.64 -6.07
N LEU A 259 4.19 9.02 -7.01
CA LEU A 259 4.46 9.22 -8.45
C LEU A 259 4.12 10.63 -8.92
N GLU A 260 3.00 11.20 -8.47
CA GLU A 260 2.64 12.60 -8.78
C GLU A 260 3.65 13.62 -8.22
N SER A 261 4.42 13.23 -7.20
CA SER A 261 5.45 14.08 -6.58
C SER A 261 6.83 13.95 -7.21
N VAL A 262 7.20 12.75 -7.71
CA VAL A 262 8.53 12.49 -8.28
C VAL A 262 8.67 13.07 -9.68
N LEU A 263 7.67 12.93 -10.55
CA LEU A 263 7.72 13.47 -11.92
C LEU A 263 7.97 14.99 -12.00
N PRO A 264 7.22 15.86 -11.31
CA PRO A 264 7.46 17.31 -11.38
C PRO A 264 8.81 17.73 -10.82
N VAL A 265 9.35 16.99 -9.84
CA VAL A 265 10.69 17.23 -9.30
C VAL A 265 11.76 16.88 -10.33
N LEU A 266 11.65 15.72 -11.01
CA LEU A 266 12.55 15.35 -12.11
C LEU A 266 12.53 16.38 -13.24
N THR A 267 11.34 16.84 -13.64
CA THR A 267 11.21 17.88 -14.69
C THR A 267 11.87 19.19 -14.26
N THR A 268 11.76 19.57 -12.98
CA THR A 268 12.37 20.79 -12.43
C THR A 268 13.90 20.69 -12.38
N LEU A 269 14.44 19.53 -11.98
CA LEU A 269 15.88 19.32 -11.90
C LEU A 269 16.54 19.21 -13.28
N ILE A 270 15.88 18.58 -14.25
CA ILE A 270 16.33 18.56 -15.65
C ILE A 270 16.37 19.99 -16.21
N ALA A 271 15.34 20.81 -15.93
CA ALA A 271 15.32 22.21 -16.34
C ALA A 271 16.33 23.12 -15.61
N GLN A 272 16.85 22.71 -14.45
CA GLN A 272 17.89 23.43 -13.70
C GLN A 272 19.31 23.02 -14.12
N GLY A 273 19.50 21.79 -14.61
CA GLY A 273 20.78 21.29 -15.12
C GLY A 273 21.25 21.96 -16.42
N ASP A 274 20.36 22.66 -17.14
CA ASP A 274 20.66 23.41 -18.36
C ASP A 274 21.13 24.86 -18.12
N ARG A 275 21.36 25.26 -16.87
CA ARG A 275 22.03 26.55 -16.58
C ARG A 275 23.53 26.33 -16.45
N PRO A 276 24.38 26.96 -17.28
CA PRO A 276 25.81 26.98 -17.01
C PRO A 276 26.03 27.61 -15.65
N LEU A 277 26.86 26.96 -14.83
CA LEU A 277 27.45 27.57 -13.65
C LEU A 277 28.18 28.84 -14.12
N MET A 278 27.64 30.02 -13.76
CA MET A 278 28.44 31.22 -13.58
C MET A 278 28.89 31.28 -12.13
#